data_AF-A0A926DGB0-F1
#
_entry.id   AF-A0A926DGB0-F1
#
_cell.length_a   1.000
_cell.length_b   1.000
_cell.length_c   1.000
_cell.angle_alpha   90.00
_cell.angle_beta   90.00
_cell.angle_gamma   90.00
#
_symmetry.space_group_name_H-M   'P 1'
#
loop_
_entity.id
_entity.type
_entity.pdbx_description
1 polymer ?
#
loop_
_entity_poly.entity_id
_entity_poly.type
_entity_poly.pdbx_seq_one_letter_code
_entity_poly.pdbx_strand_id
1 'polypeptide(L)'
;MQGTILAYIGSIVTAIILSEVLLSLLPEGNMQKFVKPVIGILLLLLLLSPLKNCSSTDISVPETENTGEKITGNTYEDLILDVYNQSLTNKNK
;
A
#
# COMPACT_ATOMS: atom_id res chain seq x y z
N MET A 1 12.17 -8.47 5.72
CA MET A 1 11.44 -8.46 4.43
C MET A 1 11.68 -9.69 3.56
N GLN A 2 12.87 -10.32 3.53
CA GLN A 2 13.08 -11.51 2.67
C GLN A 2 12.30 -12.76 3.16
N GLY A 3 12.18 -12.99 4.47
CA GLY A 3 11.46 -14.15 5.02
C GLY A 3 9.95 -14.15 4.75
N THR A 4 9.31 -12.97 4.67
CA THR A 4 7.87 -12.85 4.37
C THR A 4 7.55 -13.18 2.92
N ILE A 5 8.47 -12.91 1.99
CA ILE A 5 8.31 -13.24 0.57
C ILE A 5 8.45 -14.75 0.36
N LEU A 6 9.43 -15.39 1.01
CA LEU A 6 9.57 -16.86 0.95
C LEU A 6 8.33 -17.57 1.51
N ALA A 7 7.80 -17.10 2.65
CA ALA A 7 6.58 -17.66 3.24
C ALA A 7 5.36 -17.49 2.34
N TYR A 8 5.26 -16.36 1.64
CA TYR A 8 4.20 -16.09 0.67
C TYR A 8 4.30 -16.98 -0.58
N ILE A 9 5.50 -17.16 -1.12
CA ILE A 9 5.72 -18.10 -2.23
C ILE A 9 5.36 -19.52 -1.78
N GLY A 10 5.74 -19.90 -0.55
CA GLY A 10 5.38 -21.18 0.06
C GLY A 10 3.86 -21.38 0.15
N SER A 11 3.11 -20.35 0.55
CA SER A 11 1.64 -20.45 0.65
C SER A 11 0.98 -20.61 -0.72
N ILE A 12 1.47 -19.93 -1.77
CA ILE A 12 1.00 -20.13 -3.15
C ILE A 12 1.22 -21.56 -3.60
N VAL A 13 2.43 -22.10 -3.41
CA VAL A 13 2.77 -23.47 -3.84
C VAL A 13 1.85 -24.48 -3.14
N THR A 14 1.64 -24.34 -1.83
CA THR A 14 0.73 -25.22 -1.09
C THR A 14 -0.72 -25.10 -1.58
N ALA A 15 -1.19 -23.90 -1.92
CA ALA A 15 -2.54 -23.69 -2.41
C ALA A 15 -2.77 -24.32 -3.80
N ILE A 16 -1.78 -24.27 -4.68
CA ILE A 16 -1.83 -24.93 -6.00
C ILE A 16 -1.94 -26.45 -5.84
N ILE A 17 -1.10 -27.04 -4.99
CA ILE A 17 -1.11 -28.48 -4.73
C ILE A 17 -2.46 -28.91 -4.13
N LEU A 18 -2.96 -28.15 -3.15
CA LEU A 18 -4.25 -28.42 -2.50
C LEU A 18 -5.41 -28.33 -3.51
N SER A 19 -5.35 -27.36 -4.41
CA SER A 19 -6.32 -27.16 -5.49
C SER A 19 -6.39 -28.38 -6.43
N GLU A 20 -5.25 -28.90 -6.87
CA GLU A 20 -5.19 -30.10 -7.73
C GLU A 20 -5.74 -31.33 -7.00
N VAL A 21 -5.40 -31.51 -5.72
CA VAL A 21 -5.94 -32.61 -4.90
C VAL A 21 -7.46 -32.50 -4.76
N LEU A 22 -7.99 -31.30 -4.50
CA LEU A 22 -9.43 -31.03 -4.45
C LEU A 22 -10.13 -31.35 -5.77
N LEU A 23 -9.50 -30.98 -6.89
CA LEU A 23 -10.03 -31.25 -8.22
C LEU A 23 -10.05 -32.75 -8.54
N SER A 24 -9.01 -33.47 -8.12
CA SER A 24 -8.90 -34.93 -8.29
C SER A 24 -9.82 -35.73 -7.35
N LEU A 25 -10.17 -35.18 -6.18
CA LEU A 25 -11.16 -35.78 -5.27
C LEU A 25 -12.59 -35.57 -5.76
N LEU A 26 -12.83 -34.58 -6.61
CA LEU A 26 -14.16 -34.30 -7.14
C LEU A 26 -14.53 -35.38 -8.15
N PRO A 27 -15.61 -36.15 -7.92
CA PRO A 27 -16.07 -37.14 -8.88
C PRO A 27 -16.38 -36.47 -10.22
N GLU A 28 -16.02 -37.13 -11.32
CA GLU A 28 -16.31 -36.65 -12.66
C GLU A 28 -17.82 -36.56 -12.86
N GLY A 29 -18.36 -35.37 -12.65
CA GLY A 29 -19.78 -35.09 -12.69
C GLY A 29 -20.05 -33.66 -13.11
N ASN A 30 -21.32 -33.31 -13.29
CA ASN A 30 -21.74 -32.00 -13.80
C ASN A 30 -21.25 -30.80 -12.96
N MET A 31 -20.91 -31.03 -11.68
CA MET A 31 -20.44 -29.99 -10.74
C MET A 31 -18.98 -29.56 -10.97
N GLN A 32 -18.11 -30.38 -11.59
CA GLN A 32 -16.71 -29.99 -11.84
C GLN A 32 -16.59 -28.74 -12.73
N LYS A 33 -17.55 -28.53 -13.65
CA LYS A 33 -17.59 -27.37 -14.55
C LYS A 33 -17.74 -26.04 -13.79
N PHE A 34 -18.36 -26.08 -12.62
CA PHE A 34 -18.55 -24.91 -11.76
C PHE A 34 -17.40 -24.74 -10.77
N VAL A 35 -16.75 -25.83 -10.35
CA VAL A 35 -15.69 -25.80 -9.35
C VAL A 35 -14.35 -25.36 -9.93
N LYS A 36 -14.03 -25.76 -11.18
CA LYS A 36 -12.82 -25.31 -11.90
C LYS A 36 -12.64 -23.79 -11.96
N PRO A 37 -13.63 -22.99 -12.39
CA PRO A 37 -13.48 -21.53 -12.43
C PRO A 37 -13.40 -20.91 -11.02
N VAL A 38 -14.10 -21.48 -10.03
CA VAL A 38 -14.05 -21.01 -8.64
C VAL A 38 -12.65 -21.16 -8.06
N ILE A 39 -12.01 -22.31 -8.29
CA ILE A 39 -10.62 -22.56 -7.90
C ILE A 39 -9.66 -21.55 -8.57
N GLY A 40 -9.84 -21.29 -9.87
CA GLY A 40 -9.02 -20.32 -10.60
C GLY A 40 -9.16 -18.88 -10.05
N ILE A 41 -10.38 -18.46 -9.74
CA ILE A 41 -10.64 -17.15 -9.11
C ILE A 41 -10.00 -17.07 -7.72
N LEU A 42 -10.05 -18.15 -6.95
CA LEU A 42 -9.43 -18.22 -5.62
C LEU A 42 -7.91 -18.08 -5.70
N LEU A 43 -7.27 -18.77 -6.65
CA LEU A 43 -5.83 -18.65 -6.92
C LEU A 43 -5.44 -17.24 -7.39
N LEU A 44 -6.25 -16.62 -8.24
CA LEU A 44 -6.04 -15.24 -8.68
C LEU A 44 -6.09 -14.27 -7.49
N LEU A 45 -7.07 -14.42 -6.59
CA LEU A 45 -7.20 -13.60 -5.38
C LEU A 45 -6.01 -13.80 -4.42
N LEU A 46 -5.52 -15.03 -4.29
CA LEU A 46 -4.33 -15.33 -3.50
C LEU A 46 -3.12 -14.58 -4.05
N LEU A 47 -2.92 -14.59 -5.38
CA LEU A 47 -1.85 -13.85 -6.05
C LEU A 47 -1.96 -12.33 -5.90
N LEU A 48 -3.18 -11.81 -5.70
CA LEU A 48 -3.45 -10.39 -5.52
C LEU A 48 -3.30 -9.91 -4.06
N SER A 49 -3.20 -10.83 -3.09
CA SER A 49 -3.04 -10.50 -1.67
C SER A 49 -1.81 -9.62 -1.33
N PRO A 50 -0.61 -9.82 -1.89
CA PRO A 50 0.54 -8.96 -1.58
C PRO A 50 0.38 -7.54 -2.13
N LEU A 51 -0.44 -7.32 -3.18
CA LEU A 51 -0.69 -5.98 -3.70
C LEU A 51 -1.37 -5.09 -2.66
N LYS A 52 -2.17 -5.65 -1.74
CA LYS A 52 -2.77 -4.89 -0.64
C LYS A 52 -1.73 -4.40 0.37
N ASN A 53 -0.66 -5.15 0.60
CA ASN A 53 0.40 -4.79 1.56
C ASN A 53 1.46 -3.85 0.97
N CYS A 54 1.49 -3.63 -0.34
CA CYS A 54 2.31 -2.56 -0.96
C CYS A 54 1.68 -1.17 -0.82
N SER A 55 0.44 -1.07 -0.34
CA SER A 55 -0.28 0.21 -0.17
C SER A 55 -0.06 0.87 1.20
N SER A 56 0.96 0.46 1.94
CA SER A 56 1.45 1.19 3.12
C SER A 56 2.85 1.72 2.82
N THR A 57 2.96 2.58 1.80
CA THR A 57 3.91 3.67 1.91
C THR A 57 3.24 4.69 2.82
N ASP A 58 3.30 4.44 4.13
CA ASP A 58 3.27 5.55 5.07
C ASP A 58 4.44 6.44 4.62
N ILE A 59 4.11 7.55 3.98
CA ILE A 59 5.05 8.64 3.76
C ILE A 59 5.34 9.17 5.17
N SER A 60 6.23 8.48 5.88
CA SER A 60 6.88 9.05 7.03
C SER A 60 7.79 10.14 6.47
N VAL A 61 7.29 11.37 6.46
CA VAL A 61 8.13 12.55 6.30
C VAL A 61 9.24 12.39 7.33
N PRO A 62 10.51 12.31 6.93
CA PRO A 62 11.59 12.22 7.89
C PRO A 62 11.61 13.55 8.65
N GLU A 63 11.13 13.55 9.89
CA GLU A 63 11.56 14.55 10.86
C GLU A 63 13.06 14.34 11.04
N THR A 64 13.81 15.09 10.23
CA THR A 64 15.24 15.25 10.41
C THR A 64 15.38 16.15 11.62
N GLU A 65 15.43 15.54 12.80
CA GLU A 65 16.11 16.17 13.92
C GLU A 65 17.56 16.34 13.47
N ASN A 66 17.92 17.54 13.02
CA ASN A 66 19.19 18.21 13.27
C ASN A 66 19.23 19.55 12.52
N THR A 67 19.03 20.63 13.30
CA THR A 67 19.42 22.02 13.05
C THR A 67 18.74 22.76 11.89
N GLY A 68 17.76 23.61 12.22
CA GLY A 68 17.32 24.71 11.35
C GLY A 68 15.81 24.91 11.35
N GLU A 69 15.38 25.96 12.05
CA GLU A 69 14.25 26.83 11.72
C GLU A 69 12.89 26.20 11.33
N LYS A 70 11.94 26.40 12.25
CA LYS A 70 10.51 26.10 12.17
C LYS A 70 9.86 26.54 10.84
N ILE A 71 9.79 25.65 9.85
CA ILE A 71 8.84 25.81 8.72
C ILE A 71 7.49 25.23 9.15
N THR A 72 6.75 26.00 9.94
CA THR A 72 5.30 25.80 10.10
C THR A 72 4.62 26.39 8.86
N GLY A 73 3.77 25.59 8.21
CA GLY A 73 3.05 25.97 7.01
C GLY A 73 2.40 27.35 7.14
N ASN A 74 2.85 28.27 6.29
CA ASN A 74 2.38 29.64 6.26
C ASN A 74 0.91 29.64 5.85
N THR A 75 0.03 29.73 6.84
CA THR A 75 -1.37 30.09 6.60
C THR A 75 -1.38 31.50 6.01
N TYR A 76 -2.36 31.80 5.16
CA TYR A 76 -2.46 33.09 4.45
C TYR A 76 -2.29 34.32 5.36
N GLU A 77 -2.59 34.19 6.65
CA GLU A 77 -2.38 35.20 7.67
C GLU A 77 -0.91 35.62 7.84
N ASP A 78 0.04 34.67 7.86
CA ASP A 78 1.46 34.98 8.02
C ASP A 78 2.03 35.71 6.79
N LEU A 79 1.57 35.33 5.60
CA LEU A 79 1.94 36.00 4.35
C LEU A 79 1.39 37.43 4.30
N ILE A 80 0.17 37.67 4.81
CA ILE A 80 -0.44 38.99 4.84
C ILE A 80 0.29 39.91 5.83
N LEU A 81 0.67 39.39 7.00
CA LEU A 81 1.41 40.14 8.02
C LEU A 81 2.81 40.53 7.53
N ASP A 82 3.51 39.63 6.83
CA ASP A 82 4.85 39.91 6.29
C ASP A 82 4.83 41.05 5.24
N VAL A 83 3.90 40.97 4.28
CA VAL A 83 3.74 42.02 3.25
C VAL A 83 3.35 43.38 3.87
N TYR A 84 2.52 43.38 4.92
CA TYR A 84 2.15 44.60 5.63
C TYR A 84 3.37 45.24 6.31
N ASN A 85 4.18 44.45 7.02
CA ASN A 85 5.36 44.94 7.73
C ASN A 85 6.48 45.42 6.78
N GLN A 86 6.65 44.73 5.64
CA GLN A 86 7.55 45.17 4.58
C GLN A 86 7.15 46.54 4.02
N SER A 87 5.85 46.78 3.87
CA SER A 87 5.32 48.06 3.38
C SER A 87 5.55 49.21 4.36
N LEU A 88 5.47 48.96 5.67
CA LEU A 88 5.80 49.96 6.70
C LEU A 88 7.30 50.30 6.72
N THR A 89 8.15 49.30 6.55
CA THR A 89 9.61 49.48 6.53
C THR A 89 10.05 50.34 5.35
N ASN A 90 9.44 50.16 4.17
CA ASN A 90 9.76 50.95 2.99
C ASN A 90 9.18 52.38 3.05
N LYS A 91 8.13 52.62 3.84
CA LYS A 91 7.58 53.97 4.05
C LYS A 91 8.35 54.80 5.09
N ASN A 92 9.16 54.18 5.93
CA ASN A 92 9.98 54.84 6.95
C ASN A 92 11.43 55.12 6.48
N LYS A 93 11.69 55.02 5.17
CA LYS A 93 12.98 55.31 4.54
C LYS A 93 12.81 56.41 3.49
#